data_AF-A0A954PMQ7-F1
#
_entry.id   AF-A0A954PMQ7-F1
#
_cell.length_a   1.000
_cell.length_b   1.000
_cell.length_c   1.000
_cell.angle_alpha   90.00
_cell.angle_beta   90.00
_cell.angle_gamma   90.00
#
_symmetry.space_group_name_H-M   'P 1'
#
loop_
_entity.id
_entity.type
_entity.pdbx_description
1 polymer ?
#
loop_
_entity_poly.entity_id
_entity_poly.type
_entity_poly.pdbx_seq_one_letter_code
_entity_poly.pdbx_strand_id
1 'polypeptide(L)'
;MPQLSSTLGRVSYLTLVLGLALGPALVPALDLAAQSRGGELPLNVGPKDIPRLLKATAHVRELSEEALRAMVPQQSGLQYVDCPNCTAGNQERQLSWDPAEPNKVTCDYCGHGYPSEKYPMSESLTVHNPRGELVSFPYWENAEGYRHFFQARRDDEVRKYLASRTSDLAKLYVATQDKAHARRAAVILDQFAQVFPGWCYHFDYPFRQKEIYDGDVSPDQFLAGYRTARWTWWAYSDIPQPLVEAFDWVRDSGALEELSQELGVDVAKRIEQDLFRNAAEQVLANPEPLTNMSPNAWISLIKLGRVLGEPHYVHEPVRRLKALLESKFLYDGMWYEGAPSYARMTVGGLQGVLDVLEGYSDPAGYVDPQDGSRFEQLDATQISPILSRARTTLEQMVLPNGRLVPVHDTWAENRLNRGTEATKPYLIPALGHACLGGGSGANQTQFHLTWSGGYGHSHADNLSLLLFAQGREMLSDLGYSHTAYRSWTLATAAHNTVVIDGQNQSMGGVQSPSDGRLLLCELQDPQVQVVSADGSRAYEGLAKTYRRTLVVVDAGQGQRYAVDVFDVLGGQTHDYFLHGDADQPTSLTTTLPLAPLATLLPPGFD
;
A
#
# COMPACT_ATOMS: atom_id res chain seq x y z
N MET A 1 9.04 36.54 -58.90
CA MET A 1 10.28 37.30 -59.23
C MET A 1 10.10 38.73 -58.77
N PRO A 2 11.09 39.40 -58.15
CA PRO A 2 12.13 38.95 -57.20
C PRO A 2 12.06 39.85 -55.91
N GLN A 3 12.83 39.74 -54.82
CA GLN A 3 14.06 39.03 -54.48
C GLN A 3 14.25 38.99 -52.94
N LEU A 4 14.86 37.91 -52.48
CA LEU A 4 15.38 37.65 -51.13
C LEU A 4 16.72 38.36 -50.87
N SER A 5 16.96 38.69 -49.59
CA SER A 5 18.27 38.96 -48.94
C SER A 5 17.97 39.18 -47.44
N SER A 6 18.66 38.66 -46.42
CA SER A 6 19.88 37.87 -46.29
C SER A 6 20.04 37.37 -44.83
N THR A 7 20.74 36.25 -44.68
CA THR A 7 21.66 35.84 -43.58
C THR A 7 21.21 35.68 -42.11
N LEU A 8 21.21 34.41 -41.72
CA LEU A 8 21.60 33.76 -40.46
C LEU A 8 22.54 34.51 -39.49
N GLY A 9 22.24 34.39 -38.20
CA GLY A 9 23.17 34.53 -37.07
C GLY A 9 22.63 33.86 -35.81
N ARG A 10 23.12 32.65 -35.49
CA ARG A 10 22.88 31.95 -34.21
C ARG A 10 23.58 32.73 -33.08
N VAL A 11 22.89 32.90 -31.95
CA VAL A 11 23.49 33.38 -30.70
C VAL A 11 23.29 32.32 -29.62
N SER A 12 24.40 31.70 -29.21
CA SER A 12 24.53 30.90 -28.00
C SER A 12 25.17 31.77 -26.93
N TYR A 13 24.57 31.84 -25.73
CA TYR A 13 25.21 32.43 -24.57
C TYR A 13 25.79 31.33 -23.66
N LEU A 14 27.12 31.29 -23.66
CA LEU A 14 27.97 30.60 -22.69
C LEU A 14 27.90 31.38 -21.36
N THR A 15 27.79 30.70 -20.22
CA THR A 15 28.13 31.29 -18.91
C THR A 15 29.22 30.47 -18.24
N LEU A 16 30.26 31.20 -17.87
CA LEU A 16 31.53 30.81 -17.29
C LEU A 16 31.36 30.27 -15.86
N VAL A 17 32.00 29.16 -15.51
CA VAL A 17 32.30 28.80 -14.12
C VAL A 17 33.82 28.61 -14.00
N LEU A 18 34.44 29.44 -13.16
CA LEU A 18 35.87 29.42 -12.88
C LEU A 18 36.29 28.13 -12.18
N GLY A 19 37.35 27.51 -12.71
CA GLY A 19 38.12 26.48 -12.02
C GLY A 19 39.16 27.09 -11.09
N LEU A 20 39.31 26.49 -9.91
CA LEU A 20 40.52 26.56 -9.08
C LEU A 20 41.03 25.13 -8.93
N ALA A 21 42.18 24.89 -9.55
CA ALA A 21 42.92 23.64 -9.50
C ALA A 21 43.82 23.60 -8.26
N LEU A 22 43.69 22.54 -7.46
CA LEU A 22 44.74 22.05 -6.56
C LEU A 22 44.94 20.56 -6.87
N GLY A 23 46.19 20.19 -7.14
CA GLY A 23 46.60 18.95 -7.80
C GLY A 23 46.41 17.66 -6.99
N PRO A 24 46.56 16.49 -7.65
CA PRO A 24 46.20 15.20 -7.07
C PRO A 24 47.34 14.64 -6.21
N ALA A 25 47.02 14.29 -4.97
CA ALA A 25 47.79 13.28 -4.24
C ALA A 25 47.28 11.90 -4.71
N LEU A 26 48.14 11.19 -5.45
CA LEU A 26 47.94 9.79 -5.82
C LEU A 26 47.92 8.93 -4.55
N VAL A 27 46.72 8.52 -4.13
CA VAL A 27 46.51 7.34 -3.30
C VAL A 27 46.04 6.24 -4.25
N PRO A 28 46.68 5.05 -4.28
CA PRO A 28 46.23 3.99 -5.16
C PRO A 28 44.86 3.53 -4.67
N ALA A 29 43.81 3.81 -5.44
CA ALA A 29 42.55 3.12 -5.30
C ALA A 29 42.84 1.64 -5.60
N LEU A 30 42.86 0.82 -4.56
CA LEU A 30 42.74 -0.63 -4.69
C LEU A 30 41.37 -0.88 -5.33
N ASP A 31 41.40 -1.09 -6.63
CA ASP A 31 40.28 -1.55 -7.44
C ASP A 31 40.00 -3.01 -7.03
N LEU A 32 39.34 -3.19 -5.89
CA LEU A 32 38.57 -4.40 -5.61
C LEU A 32 37.28 -4.29 -6.42
N ALA A 33 37.41 -4.54 -7.72
CA ALA A 33 36.27 -4.98 -8.51
C ALA A 33 35.82 -6.32 -7.91
N ALA A 34 34.87 -6.25 -6.97
CA ALA A 34 34.05 -7.40 -6.62
C ALA A 34 33.42 -7.88 -7.93
N GLN A 35 33.83 -9.06 -8.40
CA GLN A 35 33.11 -9.75 -9.46
C GLN A 35 31.69 -9.99 -8.92
N SER A 36 30.73 -9.21 -9.40
CA SER A 36 29.33 -9.40 -9.06
C SER A 36 28.91 -10.79 -9.49
N ARG A 37 28.63 -11.67 -8.52
CA ARG A 37 27.87 -12.88 -8.78
C ARG A 37 26.46 -12.42 -9.16
N GLY A 38 25.87 -13.00 -10.20
CA GLY A 38 24.55 -12.61 -10.73
C GLY A 38 23.34 -12.76 -9.78
N GLY A 39 23.55 -12.87 -8.46
CA GLY A 39 22.54 -13.10 -7.43
C GLY A 39 22.51 -12.11 -6.26
N GLU A 40 23.47 -11.19 -6.12
CA GLU A 40 23.47 -10.22 -5.01
C GLU A 40 22.33 -9.20 -5.14
N LEU A 41 21.60 -8.97 -4.04
CA LEU A 41 20.59 -7.94 -3.97
C LEU A 41 21.23 -6.55 -3.92
N PRO A 42 20.71 -5.56 -4.68
CA PRO A 42 21.26 -4.23 -4.69
C PRO A 42 21.24 -3.61 -3.29
N LEU A 43 22.39 -3.12 -2.84
CA LEU A 43 22.55 -2.46 -1.56
C LEU A 43 23.21 -1.10 -1.73
N ASN A 44 22.50 -0.04 -1.33
CA ASN A 44 23.05 1.31 -1.28
C ASN A 44 23.32 1.69 0.18
N VAL A 45 24.52 1.40 0.66
CA VAL A 45 25.01 1.81 1.98
C VAL A 45 26.43 2.35 1.85
N GLY A 46 26.75 3.43 2.57
CA GLY A 46 28.10 3.98 2.59
C GLY A 46 28.50 4.61 3.92
N PRO A 47 29.69 5.24 4.00
CA PRO A 47 30.21 5.81 5.25
C PRO A 47 29.28 6.82 5.94
N LYS A 48 28.46 7.56 5.16
CA LYS A 48 27.47 8.52 5.67
C LYS A 48 26.36 7.87 6.52
N ASP A 49 26.09 6.57 6.32
CA ASP A 49 25.02 5.84 6.99
C ASP A 49 25.48 5.26 8.34
N ILE A 50 26.79 5.10 8.54
CA ILE A 50 27.39 4.46 9.72
C ILE A 50 26.88 5.08 11.04
N PRO A 51 26.85 6.41 11.24
CA PRO A 51 26.40 6.98 12.51
C PRO A 51 24.94 6.63 12.83
N ARG A 52 24.07 6.65 11.81
CA ARG A 52 22.66 6.28 11.95
C ARG A 52 22.51 4.80 12.28
N LEU A 53 23.26 3.93 11.59
CA LEU A 53 23.23 2.48 11.81
C LEU A 53 23.77 2.09 13.18
N LEU A 54 24.88 2.70 13.63
CA LEU A 54 25.41 2.51 14.98
C LEU A 54 24.39 2.90 16.06
N LYS A 55 23.71 4.04 15.88
CA LYS A 55 22.64 4.46 16.79
C LYS A 55 21.45 3.49 16.77
N ALA A 56 21.01 3.08 15.58
CA ALA A 56 19.87 2.18 15.41
C ALA A 56 20.12 0.80 16.03
N THR A 57 21.35 0.30 15.95
CA THR A 57 21.75 -1.04 16.40
C THR A 57 22.39 -1.07 17.79
N ALA A 58 22.50 0.06 18.49
CA ALA A 58 23.20 0.16 19.78
C ALA A 58 22.77 -0.91 20.79
N HIS A 59 21.46 -1.05 21.03
CA HIS A 59 20.92 -2.03 21.97
C HIS A 59 21.30 -3.47 21.62
N VAL A 60 21.02 -3.93 20.39
CA VAL A 60 21.38 -5.30 19.95
C VAL A 60 22.90 -5.52 19.90
N ARG A 61 23.70 -4.46 19.74
CA ARG A 61 25.17 -4.49 19.81
C ARG A 61 25.73 -4.52 21.23
N GLU A 62 24.91 -4.31 22.26
CA GLU A 62 25.33 -4.38 23.66
C GLU A 62 24.91 -5.70 24.32
N LEU A 63 23.83 -6.33 23.84
CA LEU A 63 23.35 -7.62 24.34
C LEU A 63 24.34 -8.77 24.10
N SER A 64 24.41 -9.72 25.05
CA SER A 64 25.08 -11.00 24.80
C SER A 64 24.34 -11.80 23.71
N GLU A 65 25.02 -12.75 23.06
CA GLU A 65 24.36 -13.62 22.08
C GLU A 65 23.21 -14.43 22.70
N GLU A 66 23.34 -14.85 23.96
CA GLU A 66 22.26 -15.50 24.71
C GLU A 66 21.05 -14.58 24.89
N ALA A 67 21.27 -13.32 25.26
CA ALA A 67 20.20 -12.34 25.41
C ALA A 67 19.54 -12.00 24.06
N LEU A 68 20.32 -11.93 22.97
CA LEU A 68 19.77 -11.77 21.61
C LEU A 68 18.88 -12.93 21.21
N ARG A 69 19.28 -14.18 21.51
CA ARG A 69 18.49 -15.37 21.22
C ARG A 69 17.20 -15.39 22.04
N ALA A 70 17.29 -15.09 23.33
CA ALA A 70 16.14 -15.03 24.23
C ALA A 70 15.11 -13.95 23.84
N MET A 71 15.56 -12.91 23.14
CA MET A 71 14.70 -11.85 22.63
C MET A 71 13.84 -12.29 21.44
N VAL A 72 14.25 -13.30 20.67
CA VAL A 72 13.46 -13.78 19.53
C VAL A 72 12.17 -14.43 20.04
N PRO A 73 10.98 -13.99 19.54
CA PRO A 73 9.72 -14.59 19.94
C PRO A 73 9.68 -16.09 19.66
N GLN A 74 9.22 -16.86 20.64
CA GLN A 74 9.06 -18.31 20.49
C GLN A 74 7.84 -18.70 19.66
N GLN A 75 6.94 -17.74 19.42
CA GLN A 75 5.68 -17.94 18.72
C GLN A 75 5.28 -16.67 17.95
N SER A 76 4.41 -16.80 16.95
CA SER A 76 3.84 -15.73 16.15
C SER A 76 3.18 -14.67 17.04
N GLY A 77 3.47 -13.40 16.75
CA GLY A 77 2.78 -12.28 17.36
C GLY A 77 1.43 -11.97 16.71
N LEU A 78 0.68 -11.04 17.31
CA LEU A 78 -0.58 -10.51 16.80
C LEU A 78 -0.50 -8.99 16.70
N GLN A 79 -0.81 -8.43 15.53
CA GLN A 79 -0.70 -7.01 15.26
C GLN A 79 -1.85 -6.21 15.86
N TYR A 80 -3.10 -6.68 15.72
CA TYR A 80 -4.27 -5.90 16.09
C TYR A 80 -4.71 -6.20 17.52
N VAL A 81 -4.14 -5.51 18.50
CA VAL A 81 -4.54 -5.62 19.91
C VAL A 81 -4.75 -4.22 20.44
N ASP A 82 -6.00 -3.90 20.79
CA ASP A 82 -6.41 -2.59 21.25
C ASP A 82 -6.14 -2.38 22.75
N CYS A 83 -6.27 -1.12 23.14
CA CYS A 83 -6.16 -0.67 24.52
C CYS A 83 -7.56 -0.67 25.17
N PRO A 84 -7.89 -1.59 26.09
CA PRO A 84 -9.18 -1.57 26.78
C PRO A 84 -9.33 -0.38 27.75
N ASN A 85 -8.26 0.37 28.02
CA ASN A 85 -8.29 1.51 28.93
C ASN A 85 -8.76 2.83 28.31
N CYS A 86 -8.79 2.96 26.98
CA CYS A 86 -9.27 4.15 26.29
C CYS A 86 -9.75 3.85 24.87
N THR A 87 -10.58 4.74 24.30
CA THR A 87 -11.11 4.59 22.95
C THR A 87 -10.26 5.24 21.86
N ALA A 88 -9.08 5.76 22.21
CA ALA A 88 -8.19 6.43 21.27
C ALA A 88 -7.40 5.43 20.40
N GLY A 89 -7.04 5.88 19.20
CA GLY A 89 -6.28 5.10 18.22
C GLY A 89 -7.06 4.80 16.95
N ASN A 90 -6.50 3.92 16.12
CA ASN A 90 -7.16 3.38 14.94
C ASN A 90 -6.90 1.88 14.83
N GLN A 91 -7.93 1.14 14.39
CA GLN A 91 -7.82 -0.27 14.01
C GLN A 91 -7.02 -1.15 15.00
N GLU A 92 -7.14 -0.93 16.31
CA GLU A 92 -6.45 -1.74 17.33
C GLU A 92 -4.90 -1.71 17.25
N ARG A 93 -4.31 -0.60 16.78
CA ARG A 93 -2.84 -0.45 16.61
C ARG A 93 -2.17 0.45 17.65
N GLN A 94 -2.88 0.85 18.69
CA GLN A 94 -2.42 1.88 19.63
C GLN A 94 -1.42 1.40 20.69
N LEU A 95 -1.04 0.12 20.69
CA LEU A 95 -0.08 -0.45 21.63
C LEU A 95 1.30 -0.55 20.99
N SER A 96 2.30 0.07 21.61
CA SER A 96 3.70 0.08 21.20
C SER A 96 4.59 -0.65 22.21
N TRP A 97 5.80 -1.01 21.79
CA TRP A 97 6.78 -1.73 22.60
C TRP A 97 8.12 -0.98 22.60
N ASP A 98 8.80 -0.99 23.74
CA ASP A 98 10.11 -0.37 23.92
C ASP A 98 11.14 -1.44 24.35
N PRO A 99 12.29 -1.58 23.66
CA PRO A 99 13.37 -2.47 24.09
C PRO A 99 13.89 -2.21 25.52
N ALA A 100 13.72 -0.99 26.05
CA ALA A 100 14.07 -0.68 27.44
C ALA A 100 13.09 -1.28 28.46
N GLU A 101 11.86 -1.60 28.04
CA GLU A 101 10.81 -2.21 28.86
C GLU A 101 10.28 -3.49 28.21
N PRO A 102 11.13 -4.53 28.05
CA PRO A 102 10.90 -5.62 27.10
C PRO A 102 9.67 -6.48 27.40
N ASN A 103 9.16 -6.46 28.63
CA ASN A 103 8.10 -7.36 29.10
C ASN A 103 6.68 -6.78 29.02
N LYS A 104 6.49 -5.58 28.45
CA LYS A 104 5.17 -4.94 28.36
C LYS A 104 4.97 -4.20 27.05
N VAL A 105 3.71 -3.93 26.69
CA VAL A 105 3.33 -2.93 25.68
C VAL A 105 2.64 -1.75 26.34
N THR A 106 2.75 -0.56 25.76
CA THR A 106 2.16 0.67 26.30
C THR A 106 1.24 1.31 25.27
N CYS A 107 0.10 1.82 25.72
CA CYS A 107 -0.76 2.59 24.84
C CYS A 107 -0.20 3.98 24.56
N ASP A 108 -0.02 4.34 23.29
CA ASP A 108 0.53 5.62 22.85
C ASP A 108 -0.35 6.84 23.21
N TYR A 109 -1.60 6.61 23.60
CA TYR A 109 -2.57 7.67 23.87
C TYR A 109 -2.82 7.89 25.37
N CYS A 110 -3.11 6.81 26.12
CA CYS A 110 -3.38 6.92 27.56
C CYS A 110 -2.18 6.59 28.45
N GLY A 111 -1.07 6.08 27.88
CA GLY A 111 0.13 5.72 28.61
C GLY A 111 0.00 4.45 29.47
N HIS A 112 -1.13 3.74 29.42
CA HIS A 112 -1.34 2.53 30.20
C HIS A 112 -0.47 1.37 29.67
N GLY A 113 0.23 0.68 30.56
CA GLY A 113 1.07 -0.48 30.25
C GLY A 113 0.34 -1.81 30.46
N TYR A 114 0.62 -2.81 29.61
CA TYR A 114 0.01 -4.13 29.62
C TYR A 114 1.06 -5.24 29.56
N PRO A 115 0.87 -6.35 30.31
CA PRO A 115 -0.21 -6.59 31.27
C PRO A 115 -0.14 -5.66 32.50
N SER A 116 -1.23 -5.54 33.24
CA SER A 116 -1.27 -4.80 34.52
C SER A 116 -2.19 -5.47 35.53
N GLU A 117 -2.19 -5.01 36.79
CA GLU A 117 -3.15 -5.47 37.80
C GLU A 117 -4.61 -5.31 37.35
N LYS A 118 -4.91 -4.25 36.58
CA LYS A 118 -6.25 -3.98 36.04
C LYS A 118 -6.60 -4.89 34.86
N TYR A 119 -5.61 -5.29 34.07
CA TYR A 119 -5.78 -6.14 32.88
C TYR A 119 -4.78 -7.30 32.94
N PRO A 120 -5.00 -8.26 33.87
CA PRO A 120 -4.10 -9.39 34.04
C PRO A 120 -4.31 -10.39 32.90
N MET A 121 -3.23 -11.00 32.39
CA MET A 121 -3.34 -12.11 31.43
C MET A 121 -3.45 -13.45 32.18
N SER A 122 -4.51 -13.61 32.99
CA SER A 122 -4.69 -14.79 33.85
C SER A 122 -5.24 -16.02 33.11
N GLU A 123 -5.74 -15.83 31.90
CA GLU A 123 -6.25 -16.91 31.05
C GLU A 123 -5.30 -17.17 29.90
N SER A 124 -5.45 -18.34 29.26
CA SER A 124 -4.62 -18.70 28.11
C SER A 124 -5.34 -19.58 27.11
N LEU A 125 -5.14 -19.30 25.83
CA LEU A 125 -5.48 -20.20 24.75
C LEU A 125 -4.32 -21.17 24.52
N THR A 126 -4.57 -22.47 24.64
CA THR A 126 -3.57 -23.51 24.38
C THR A 126 -3.91 -24.23 23.08
N VAL A 127 -2.93 -24.35 22.19
CA VAL A 127 -3.03 -25.02 20.90
C VAL A 127 -1.75 -25.82 20.65
N HIS A 128 -1.79 -26.79 19.74
CA HIS A 128 -0.59 -27.37 19.17
C HIS A 128 -0.05 -26.44 18.10
N ASN A 129 1.26 -26.34 18.00
CA ASN A 129 1.91 -25.70 16.86
C ASN A 129 2.05 -26.67 15.67
N PRO A 130 2.57 -26.22 14.50
CA PRO A 130 2.78 -27.13 13.36
C PRO A 130 3.75 -28.29 13.62
N ARG A 131 4.55 -28.24 14.69
CA ARG A 131 5.40 -29.35 15.15
C ARG A 131 4.69 -30.33 16.09
N GLY A 132 3.43 -30.07 16.44
CA GLY A 132 2.65 -30.85 17.41
C GLY A 132 2.97 -30.55 18.88
N GLU A 133 3.70 -29.47 19.16
CA GLU A 133 4.05 -29.06 20.52
C GLU A 133 2.96 -28.15 21.09
N LEU A 134 2.62 -28.32 22.38
CA LEU A 134 1.67 -27.43 23.05
C LEU A 134 2.29 -26.05 23.29
N VAL A 135 1.61 -25.01 22.81
CA VAL A 135 1.96 -23.60 23.00
C VAL A 135 0.79 -22.85 23.62
N SER A 136 1.08 -21.80 24.38
CA SER A 136 0.09 -21.05 25.16
C SER A 136 0.14 -19.56 24.82
N PHE A 137 -1.03 -18.98 24.55
CA PHE A 137 -1.23 -17.57 24.26
C PHE A 137 -2.04 -16.94 25.40
N PRO A 138 -1.37 -16.28 26.36
CA PRO A 138 -2.05 -15.67 27.49
C PRO A 138 -2.85 -14.43 27.04
N TYR A 139 -4.03 -14.24 27.61
CA TYR A 139 -4.93 -13.14 27.28
C TYR A 139 -5.67 -12.60 28.50
N TRP A 140 -6.17 -11.38 28.36
CA TRP A 140 -7.22 -10.81 29.20
C TRP A 140 -8.51 -10.74 28.39
N GLU A 141 -9.64 -11.19 28.93
CA GLU A 141 -10.95 -11.14 28.27
C GLU A 141 -11.82 -10.04 28.88
N ASN A 142 -12.47 -9.26 28.02
CA ASN A 142 -13.41 -8.23 28.47
C ASN A 142 -14.81 -8.82 28.77
N ALA A 143 -15.72 -7.99 29.26
CA ALA A 143 -17.06 -8.44 29.64
C ALA A 143 -17.90 -8.94 28.45
N GLU A 144 -17.55 -8.52 27.24
CA GLU A 144 -18.18 -8.90 25.98
C GLU A 144 -17.58 -10.19 25.37
N GLY A 145 -16.57 -10.79 25.99
CA GLY A 145 -15.91 -12.02 25.52
C GLY A 145 -14.81 -11.79 24.47
N TYR A 146 -14.37 -10.55 24.27
CA TYR A 146 -13.25 -10.20 23.39
C TYR A 146 -11.92 -10.37 24.12
N ARG A 147 -11.00 -11.14 23.53
CA ARG A 147 -9.72 -11.52 24.14
C ARG A 147 -8.57 -10.66 23.63
N HIS A 148 -7.87 -10.00 24.55
CA HIS A 148 -6.72 -9.14 24.30
C HIS A 148 -5.41 -9.89 24.60
N PHE A 149 -4.61 -10.16 23.57
CA PHE A 149 -3.35 -10.89 23.66
C PHE A 149 -2.14 -9.95 23.76
N PHE A 150 -1.97 -9.24 24.88
CA PHE A 150 -0.92 -8.22 25.03
C PHE A 150 0.50 -8.78 24.84
N GLN A 151 0.73 -10.03 25.26
CA GLN A 151 2.00 -10.70 25.02
C GLN A 151 2.26 -10.96 23.53
N ALA A 152 1.26 -11.44 22.79
CA ALA A 152 1.39 -11.65 21.35
C ALA A 152 1.59 -10.31 20.60
N ARG A 153 0.99 -9.22 21.10
CA ARG A 153 1.24 -7.86 20.59
C ARG A 153 2.69 -7.44 20.78
N ARG A 154 3.25 -7.67 21.98
CA ARG A 154 4.69 -7.48 22.23
C ARG A 154 5.52 -8.30 21.25
N ASP A 155 5.19 -9.59 21.07
CA ASP A 155 5.95 -10.48 20.19
C ASP A 155 5.97 -10.03 18.73
N ASP A 156 4.86 -9.50 18.21
CA ASP A 156 4.84 -8.91 16.86
C ASP A 156 5.77 -7.69 16.76
N GLU A 157 5.78 -6.82 17.77
CA GLU A 157 6.69 -5.66 17.80
C GLU A 157 8.16 -6.05 17.94
N VAL A 158 8.47 -7.03 18.78
CA VAL A 158 9.83 -7.57 18.94
C VAL A 158 10.31 -8.21 17.64
N ARG A 159 9.45 -8.97 16.96
CA ARG A 159 9.74 -9.52 15.63
C ARG A 159 10.06 -8.41 14.63
N LYS A 160 9.23 -7.36 14.53
CA LYS A 160 9.47 -6.21 13.65
C LYS A 160 10.80 -5.54 13.96
N TYR A 161 11.07 -5.31 15.24
CA TYR A 161 12.31 -4.70 15.72
C TYR A 161 13.52 -5.55 15.31
N LEU A 162 13.54 -6.84 15.64
CA LEU A 162 14.67 -7.72 15.35
C LEU A 162 14.89 -7.91 13.84
N ALA A 163 13.82 -8.04 13.03
CA ALA A 163 13.95 -8.09 11.58
C ALA A 163 14.63 -6.83 11.01
N SER A 164 14.19 -5.65 11.47
CA SER A 164 14.78 -4.36 11.09
C SER A 164 16.24 -4.24 11.55
N ARG A 165 16.53 -4.59 12.81
CA ARG A 165 17.88 -4.55 13.38
C ARG A 165 18.85 -5.53 12.73
N THR A 166 18.38 -6.70 12.31
CA THR A 166 19.21 -7.66 11.57
C THR A 166 19.64 -7.07 10.22
N SER A 167 18.71 -6.44 9.48
CA SER A 167 19.03 -5.71 8.24
C SER A 167 20.00 -4.56 8.49
N ASP A 168 19.81 -3.77 9.56
CA ASP A 168 20.72 -2.67 9.90
C ASP A 168 22.12 -3.17 10.31
N LEU A 169 22.23 -4.30 11.01
CA LEU A 169 23.49 -4.95 11.35
C LEU A 169 24.23 -5.44 10.09
N ALA A 170 23.51 -6.05 9.15
CA ALA A 170 24.08 -6.48 7.87
C ALA A 170 24.58 -5.27 7.05
N LYS A 171 23.79 -4.19 6.97
CA LYS A 171 24.21 -2.93 6.33
C LYS A 171 25.44 -2.33 7.00
N LEU A 172 25.50 -2.36 8.33
CA LEU A 172 26.62 -1.87 9.10
C LEU A 172 27.88 -2.71 8.86
N TYR A 173 27.74 -4.04 8.77
CA TYR A 173 28.82 -4.93 8.33
C TYR A 173 29.33 -4.50 6.95
N VAL A 174 28.47 -4.39 5.93
CA VAL A 174 28.91 -4.01 4.58
C VAL A 174 29.64 -2.65 4.59
N ALA A 175 29.12 -1.67 5.33
CA ALA A 175 29.71 -0.34 5.40
C ALA A 175 31.05 -0.26 6.17
N THR A 176 31.32 -1.19 7.10
CA THR A 176 32.47 -1.12 8.02
C THR A 176 33.48 -2.26 7.84
N GLN A 177 33.04 -3.35 7.22
CA GLN A 177 33.73 -4.65 7.16
C GLN A 177 34.03 -5.26 8.55
N ASP A 178 33.41 -4.75 9.62
CA ASP A 178 33.54 -5.31 10.96
C ASP A 178 32.61 -6.51 11.13
N LYS A 179 33.21 -7.71 11.15
CA LYS A 179 32.53 -9.00 11.25
C LYS A 179 31.70 -9.15 12.53
N ALA A 180 31.95 -8.38 13.59
CA ALA A 180 31.12 -8.42 14.79
C ALA A 180 29.66 -8.06 14.50
N HIS A 181 29.41 -7.20 13.51
CA HIS A 181 28.05 -6.86 13.06
C HIS A 181 27.39 -8.02 12.30
N ALA A 182 28.13 -8.67 11.39
CA ALA A 182 27.66 -9.85 10.66
C ALA A 182 27.37 -11.02 11.60
N ARG A 183 28.21 -11.23 12.62
CA ARG A 183 28.02 -12.25 13.65
C ARG A 183 26.70 -12.11 14.38
N ARG A 184 26.35 -10.89 14.79
CA ARG A 184 25.06 -10.65 15.46
C ARG A 184 23.87 -10.86 14.53
N ALA A 185 23.97 -10.44 13.27
CA ALA A 185 22.94 -10.73 12.28
C ALA A 185 22.75 -12.25 12.10
N ALA A 186 23.85 -13.00 11.98
CA ALA A 186 23.84 -14.46 11.88
C ALA A 186 23.15 -15.14 13.08
N VAL A 187 23.44 -14.70 14.31
CA VAL A 187 22.79 -15.23 15.53
C VAL A 187 21.28 -15.01 15.52
N ILE A 188 20.82 -13.83 15.11
CA ILE A 188 19.38 -13.52 15.06
C ILE A 188 18.69 -14.32 13.94
N LEU A 189 19.30 -14.38 12.75
CA LEU A 189 18.80 -15.17 11.61
C LEU A 189 18.64 -16.63 11.99
N ASP A 190 19.68 -17.21 12.58
CA ASP A 190 19.69 -18.59 13.04
C ASP A 190 18.61 -18.86 14.08
N GLN A 191 18.44 -17.93 15.04
CA GLN A 191 17.43 -18.09 16.07
C GLN A 191 16.02 -18.05 15.49
N PHE A 192 15.72 -17.15 14.54
CA PHE A 192 14.43 -17.17 13.83
C PHE A 192 14.22 -18.48 13.08
N ALA A 193 15.25 -19.02 12.42
CA ALA A 193 15.16 -20.29 11.70
C ALA A 193 14.84 -21.48 12.63
N GLN A 194 15.32 -21.47 13.87
CA GLN A 194 15.01 -22.51 14.83
C GLN A 194 13.54 -22.49 15.31
N VAL A 195 12.98 -21.29 15.52
CA VAL A 195 11.63 -21.14 16.09
C VAL A 195 10.53 -21.07 15.03
N PHE A 196 10.80 -20.51 13.85
CA PHE A 196 9.78 -20.22 12.85
C PHE A 196 8.98 -21.45 12.40
N PRO A 197 9.56 -22.65 12.19
CA PRO A 197 8.75 -23.81 11.82
C PRO A 197 7.71 -24.21 12.89
N GLY A 198 7.91 -23.81 14.15
CA GLY A 198 6.94 -23.98 15.24
C GLY A 198 5.98 -22.81 15.42
N TRP A 199 6.00 -21.79 14.55
CA TRP A 199 5.05 -20.69 14.67
C TRP A 199 3.65 -21.12 14.19
N CYS A 200 2.61 -20.79 14.94
CA CYS A 200 1.21 -21.10 14.65
C CYS A 200 0.69 -20.24 13.49
N TYR A 201 -0.14 -20.86 12.67
CA TYR A 201 -1.00 -20.12 11.76
C TYR A 201 -1.98 -19.27 12.55
N HIS A 202 -2.31 -18.09 12.02
CA HIS A 202 -3.30 -17.21 12.61
C HIS A 202 -4.05 -16.40 11.54
N PHE A 203 -5.25 -15.97 11.93
CA PHE A 203 -6.01 -14.91 11.28
C PHE A 203 -6.08 -13.73 12.23
N ASP A 204 -5.55 -12.60 11.78
CA ASP A 204 -5.50 -11.37 12.56
C ASP A 204 -6.07 -10.20 11.73
N TYR A 205 -7.16 -9.61 12.25
CA TYR A 205 -7.89 -8.52 11.60
C TYR A 205 -8.48 -7.57 12.64
N PRO A 206 -8.54 -6.25 12.38
CA PRO A 206 -9.09 -5.30 13.33
C PRO A 206 -10.54 -5.61 13.70
N PHE A 207 -10.88 -5.44 14.98
CA PHE A 207 -12.24 -5.54 15.53
C PHE A 207 -12.88 -6.93 15.39
N ARG A 208 -12.07 -7.94 15.06
CA ARG A 208 -12.46 -9.35 15.02
C ARG A 208 -11.62 -10.12 16.03
N GLN A 209 -12.24 -11.10 16.67
CA GLN A 209 -11.54 -12.01 17.58
C GLN A 209 -10.41 -12.71 16.82
N LYS A 210 -9.23 -12.79 17.44
CA LYS A 210 -8.05 -13.39 16.83
C LYS A 210 -8.20 -14.90 16.84
N GLU A 211 -7.88 -15.53 15.71
CA GLU A 211 -7.95 -16.97 15.54
C GLU A 211 -6.53 -17.50 15.43
N ILE A 212 -6.15 -18.39 16.34
CA ILE A 212 -4.87 -19.10 16.34
C ILE A 212 -5.20 -20.57 16.12
N TYR A 213 -4.57 -21.17 15.11
CA TYR A 213 -4.93 -22.50 14.65
C TYR A 213 -4.25 -23.58 15.50
N ASP A 214 -4.94 -24.70 15.69
CA ASP A 214 -4.46 -25.88 16.40
C ASP A 214 -3.82 -26.86 15.42
N GLY A 215 -2.49 -26.86 15.40
CA GLY A 215 -1.66 -27.69 14.54
C GLY A 215 -1.25 -27.02 13.23
N ASP A 216 -0.81 -27.86 12.29
CA ASP A 216 -0.52 -27.46 10.92
C ASP A 216 -1.84 -27.23 10.14
N VAL A 217 -1.81 -26.34 9.15
CA VAL A 217 -3.00 -25.98 8.35
C VAL A 217 -2.75 -26.38 6.90
N SER A 218 -3.63 -27.18 6.33
CA SER A 218 -3.47 -27.61 4.94
C SER A 218 -3.82 -26.48 3.96
N PRO A 219 -3.16 -26.39 2.79
CA PRO A 219 -3.40 -25.30 1.83
C PRO A 219 -4.86 -25.11 1.40
N ASP A 220 -5.68 -26.17 1.35
CA ASP A 220 -7.10 -26.10 1.03
C ASP A 220 -7.94 -25.40 2.11
N GLN A 221 -7.40 -25.25 3.32
CA GLN A 221 -8.02 -24.53 4.44
C GLN A 221 -7.57 -23.07 4.51
N PHE A 222 -6.62 -22.63 3.67
CA PHE A 222 -6.14 -21.26 3.71
C PHE A 222 -7.23 -20.28 3.28
N LEU A 223 -7.37 -19.21 4.05
CA LEU A 223 -8.36 -18.17 3.81
C LEU A 223 -7.94 -17.29 2.62
N ALA A 224 -8.90 -17.01 1.74
CA ALA A 224 -8.69 -16.15 0.57
C ALA A 224 -8.16 -14.76 0.96
N GLY A 225 -7.37 -14.16 0.05
CA GLY A 225 -6.78 -12.84 0.28
C GLY A 225 -5.60 -12.87 1.26
N TYR A 226 -4.84 -13.97 1.28
CA TYR A 226 -3.64 -14.15 2.10
C TYR A 226 -3.90 -14.08 3.61
N ARG A 227 -5.07 -14.56 4.05
CA ARG A 227 -5.58 -14.37 5.40
C ARG A 227 -5.16 -15.46 6.39
N THR A 228 -4.39 -16.44 5.95
CA THR A 228 -3.77 -17.47 6.80
C THR A 228 -2.26 -17.23 6.80
N ALA A 229 -1.75 -16.71 7.91
CA ALA A 229 -0.39 -16.18 8.02
C ALA A 229 0.31 -16.68 9.31
N ARG A 230 1.64 -16.51 9.37
CA ARG A 230 2.50 -16.98 10.48
C ARG A 230 3.52 -15.94 10.90
N TRP A 231 4.21 -15.30 9.94
CA TRP A 231 5.23 -14.30 10.22
C TRP A 231 4.63 -12.92 10.53
N THR A 232 3.54 -12.57 9.87
CA THR A 232 2.78 -11.33 10.04
C THR A 232 1.29 -11.64 10.09
N TRP A 233 0.47 -10.63 10.37
CA TRP A 233 -0.99 -10.72 10.27
C TRP A 233 -1.51 -10.96 8.83
N TRP A 234 -0.69 -10.76 7.78
CA TRP A 234 -1.13 -10.81 6.40
C TRP A 234 -0.09 -11.45 5.49
N ALA A 235 -0.40 -12.63 4.94
CA ALA A 235 0.60 -13.46 4.28
C ALA A 235 1.22 -12.83 3.01
N TYR A 236 0.69 -11.72 2.48
CA TYR A 236 1.41 -10.92 1.48
C TYR A 236 2.79 -10.44 1.95
N SER A 237 3.02 -10.38 3.27
CA SER A 237 4.28 -9.97 3.90
C SER A 237 4.87 -11.06 4.80
N ASP A 238 4.51 -12.33 4.58
CA ASP A 238 4.95 -13.43 5.43
C ASP A 238 6.37 -13.90 5.15
N ILE A 239 6.90 -13.67 3.95
CA ILE A 239 8.33 -13.88 3.69
C ILE A 239 9.10 -12.76 4.40
N PRO A 240 10.04 -13.08 5.31
CA PRO A 240 10.74 -12.10 6.13
C PRO A 240 11.79 -11.34 5.32
N GLN A 241 11.37 -10.44 4.42
CA GLN A 241 12.24 -9.77 3.47
C GLN A 241 13.48 -9.09 4.11
N PRO A 242 13.40 -8.36 5.25
CA PRO A 242 14.60 -7.81 5.88
C PRO A 242 15.64 -8.86 6.30
N LEU A 243 15.19 -10.08 6.63
CA LEU A 243 16.07 -11.20 6.97
C LEU A 243 16.67 -11.86 5.73
N VAL A 244 15.90 -11.99 4.65
CA VAL A 244 16.42 -12.46 3.35
C VAL A 244 17.55 -11.55 2.85
N GLU A 245 17.32 -10.23 2.88
CA GLU A 245 18.34 -9.24 2.52
C GLU A 245 19.55 -9.28 3.45
N ALA A 246 19.33 -9.37 4.77
CA ALA A 246 20.42 -9.46 5.73
C ALA A 246 21.29 -10.70 5.51
N PHE A 247 20.67 -11.86 5.24
CA PHE A 247 21.38 -13.10 4.95
C PHE A 247 22.27 -12.95 3.72
N ASP A 248 21.73 -12.40 2.62
CA ASP A 248 22.50 -12.18 1.39
C ASP A 248 23.75 -11.33 1.63
N TRP A 249 23.62 -10.24 2.39
CA TRP A 249 24.72 -9.31 2.63
C TRP A 249 25.76 -9.78 3.66
N VAL A 250 25.46 -10.79 4.47
CA VAL A 250 26.41 -11.34 5.45
C VAL A 250 26.92 -12.73 5.09
N ARG A 251 26.41 -13.36 4.02
CA ARG A 251 26.72 -14.76 3.69
C ARG A 251 28.21 -15.04 3.51
N ASP A 252 28.94 -14.09 2.92
CA ASP A 252 30.37 -14.24 2.62
C ASP A 252 31.28 -13.68 3.73
N SER A 253 30.71 -13.30 4.88
CA SER A 253 31.45 -12.71 6.00
C SER A 253 32.29 -13.71 6.81
N GLY A 254 32.04 -15.02 6.65
CA GLY A 254 32.60 -16.07 7.51
C GLY A 254 31.84 -16.27 8.82
N ALA A 255 30.86 -15.41 9.14
CA ALA A 255 30.17 -15.45 10.42
C ALA A 255 29.19 -16.63 10.56
N LEU A 256 28.56 -17.05 9.44
CA LEU A 256 27.66 -18.19 9.42
C LEU A 256 28.44 -19.50 9.58
N GLU A 257 29.62 -19.60 8.97
CA GLU A 257 30.52 -20.74 9.04
C GLU A 257 31.06 -20.94 10.45
N GLU A 258 31.48 -19.85 11.11
CA GLU A 258 31.93 -19.90 12.51
C GLU A 258 30.80 -20.35 13.44
N LEU A 259 29.60 -19.77 13.28
CA LEU A 259 28.46 -20.20 14.07
C LEU A 259 28.09 -21.66 13.80
N SER A 260 28.26 -22.13 12.56
CA SER A 260 28.05 -23.53 12.18
C SER A 260 29.01 -24.46 12.90
N GLN A 261 30.29 -24.10 12.97
CA GLN A 261 31.30 -24.88 13.69
C GLN A 261 31.04 -24.94 15.19
N GLU A 262 30.67 -23.81 15.79
CA GLU A 262 30.35 -23.73 17.22
C GLU A 262 29.13 -24.56 17.62
N LEU A 263 28.08 -24.53 16.80
CA LEU A 263 26.83 -25.23 17.07
C LEU A 263 26.79 -26.67 16.57
N GLY A 264 27.77 -27.08 15.75
CA GLY A 264 27.82 -28.43 15.14
C GLY A 264 26.71 -28.70 14.12
N VAL A 265 26.21 -27.66 13.45
CA VAL A 265 25.08 -27.69 12.51
C VAL A 265 25.35 -26.75 11.33
N ASP A 266 24.80 -27.03 10.15
CA ASP A 266 24.89 -26.11 9.02
C ASP A 266 23.87 -24.98 9.18
N VAL A 267 24.34 -23.84 9.70
CA VAL A 267 23.48 -22.68 10.03
C VAL A 267 22.91 -22.05 8.77
N ALA A 268 23.71 -21.91 7.71
CA ALA A 268 23.25 -21.33 6.47
C ALA A 268 22.11 -22.17 5.89
N LYS A 269 22.31 -23.49 5.79
CA LYS A 269 21.27 -24.40 5.30
C LYS A 269 20.02 -24.39 6.18
N ARG A 270 20.15 -24.34 7.50
CA ARG A 270 19.00 -24.20 8.42
C ARG A 270 18.22 -22.92 8.14
N ILE A 271 18.90 -21.78 8.00
CA ILE A 271 18.23 -20.50 7.69
C ILE A 271 17.47 -20.60 6.36
N GLU A 272 18.12 -21.14 5.31
CA GLU A 272 17.46 -21.26 4.02
C GLU A 272 16.25 -22.22 4.06
N GLN A 273 16.35 -23.35 4.76
CA GLN A 273 15.31 -24.37 4.81
C GLN A 273 14.17 -24.02 5.78
N ASP A 274 14.52 -23.77 7.03
CA ASP A 274 13.57 -23.69 8.14
C ASP A 274 12.95 -22.30 8.26
N LEU A 275 13.60 -21.24 7.76
CA LEU A 275 13.03 -19.90 7.71
C LEU A 275 12.51 -19.55 6.32
N PHE A 276 13.41 -19.50 5.33
CA PHE A 276 13.07 -18.85 4.05
C PHE A 276 12.19 -19.72 3.14
N ARG A 277 12.60 -20.95 2.83
CA ARG A 277 11.78 -21.88 2.03
C ARG A 277 10.46 -22.18 2.75
N ASN A 278 10.51 -22.41 4.07
CA ASN A 278 9.29 -22.61 4.87
C ASN A 278 8.29 -21.45 4.71
N ALA A 279 8.73 -20.20 4.86
CA ALA A 279 7.86 -19.04 4.67
C ALA A 279 7.39 -18.89 3.21
N ALA A 280 8.27 -19.12 2.24
CA ALA A 280 7.95 -18.97 0.82
C ALA A 280 6.92 -19.98 0.33
N GLU A 281 7.07 -21.26 0.69
CA GLU A 281 6.11 -22.30 0.32
C GLU A 281 4.72 -22.04 0.92
N GLN A 282 4.67 -21.53 2.15
CA GLN A 282 3.41 -21.10 2.77
C GLN A 282 2.76 -19.92 2.02
N VAL A 283 3.54 -18.93 1.61
CA VAL A 283 3.05 -17.79 0.82
C VAL A 283 2.57 -18.24 -0.57
N LEU A 284 3.25 -19.19 -1.19
CA LEU A 284 2.84 -19.77 -2.47
C LEU A 284 1.57 -20.62 -2.36
N ALA A 285 1.38 -21.31 -1.22
CA ALA A 285 0.20 -22.11 -0.93
C ALA A 285 -1.07 -21.27 -0.70
N ASN A 286 -0.94 -19.98 -0.40
CA ASN A 286 -2.10 -19.09 -0.31
C ASN A 286 -2.75 -18.87 -1.69
N PRO A 287 -4.10 -18.93 -1.80
CA PRO A 287 -4.79 -18.60 -3.05
C PRO A 287 -4.48 -17.18 -3.49
N GLU A 288 -4.13 -16.99 -4.77
CA GLU A 288 -3.75 -15.70 -5.36
C GLU A 288 -4.96 -15.00 -6.01
N PRO A 289 -5.50 -13.92 -5.41
CA PRO A 289 -6.63 -13.16 -5.97
C PRO A 289 -6.21 -12.06 -6.97
N LEU A 290 -4.90 -11.79 -7.12
CA LEU A 290 -4.36 -10.69 -7.94
C LEU A 290 -4.89 -9.31 -7.49
N THR A 291 -4.60 -8.96 -6.24
CA THR A 291 -5.03 -7.68 -5.61
C THR A 291 -3.94 -6.63 -5.68
N ASN A 292 -4.26 -5.40 -5.24
CA ASN A 292 -3.30 -4.30 -5.05
C ASN A 292 -2.13 -4.66 -4.11
N MET A 293 -2.27 -5.70 -3.29
CA MET A 293 -1.25 -6.14 -2.32
C MET A 293 -0.40 -7.32 -2.78
N SER A 294 -0.80 -8.03 -3.84
CA SER A 294 -0.06 -9.15 -4.42
C SER A 294 1.40 -8.82 -4.75
N PRO A 295 1.75 -7.61 -5.26
CA PRO A 295 3.14 -7.26 -5.53
C PRO A 295 4.10 -7.41 -4.33
N ASN A 296 3.63 -7.27 -3.08
CA ASN A 296 4.48 -7.41 -1.90
C ASN A 296 5.04 -8.83 -1.73
N ALA A 297 4.19 -9.84 -1.93
CA ALA A 297 4.60 -11.24 -1.87
C ALA A 297 5.56 -11.57 -3.02
N TRP A 298 5.25 -11.06 -4.21
CA TRP A 298 6.03 -11.30 -5.43
C TRP A 298 7.44 -10.72 -5.33
N ILE A 299 7.58 -9.48 -4.84
CA ILE A 299 8.90 -8.87 -4.59
C ILE A 299 9.72 -9.74 -3.65
N SER A 300 9.11 -10.25 -2.57
CA SER A 300 9.78 -11.09 -1.58
C SER A 300 10.20 -12.44 -2.16
N LEU A 301 9.35 -13.07 -2.96
CA LEU A 301 9.65 -14.31 -3.69
C LEU A 301 10.79 -14.11 -4.68
N ILE A 302 10.75 -13.06 -5.51
CA ILE A 302 11.80 -12.80 -6.51
C ILE A 302 13.14 -12.57 -5.82
N LYS A 303 13.15 -11.75 -4.76
CA LYS A 303 14.38 -11.52 -3.97
C LYS A 303 14.92 -12.83 -3.40
N LEU A 304 14.05 -13.66 -2.82
CA LEU A 304 14.46 -14.95 -2.28
C LEU A 304 15.01 -15.89 -3.37
N GLY A 305 14.35 -15.98 -4.52
CA GLY A 305 14.79 -16.78 -5.66
C GLY A 305 16.17 -16.37 -6.17
N ARG A 306 16.48 -15.07 -6.16
CA ARG A 306 17.83 -14.56 -6.48
C ARG A 306 18.87 -14.97 -5.45
N VAL A 307 18.55 -14.84 -4.15
CA VAL A 307 19.45 -15.16 -3.03
C VAL A 307 19.77 -16.66 -2.95
N LEU A 308 18.76 -17.51 -3.15
CA LEU A 308 18.88 -18.98 -3.10
C LEU A 308 19.33 -19.59 -4.43
N GLY A 309 19.25 -18.85 -5.54
CA GLY A 309 19.47 -19.40 -6.88
C GLY A 309 18.35 -20.37 -7.30
N GLU A 310 17.12 -20.12 -6.85
CA GLU A 310 15.94 -20.98 -7.05
C GLU A 310 14.93 -20.30 -7.99
N PRO A 311 14.92 -20.68 -9.28
CA PRO A 311 14.17 -19.92 -10.29
C PRO A 311 12.65 -19.99 -10.15
N HIS A 312 12.08 -21.03 -9.55
CA HIS A 312 10.63 -21.15 -9.42
C HIS A 312 10.03 -19.99 -8.61
N TYR A 313 10.78 -19.45 -7.64
CA TYR A 313 10.41 -18.24 -6.89
C TYR A 313 10.46 -16.95 -7.72
N VAL A 314 11.05 -16.96 -8.92
CA VAL A 314 11.05 -15.83 -9.86
C VAL A 314 10.01 -16.04 -10.96
N HIS A 315 9.95 -17.23 -11.53
CA HIS A 315 9.04 -17.58 -12.62
C HIS A 315 7.56 -17.49 -12.21
N GLU A 316 7.21 -17.90 -10.98
CA GLU A 316 5.84 -17.85 -10.50
C GLU A 316 5.30 -16.41 -10.37
N PRO A 317 6.01 -15.48 -9.71
CA PRO A 317 5.68 -14.05 -9.78
C PRO A 317 5.55 -13.47 -11.18
N VAL A 318 6.39 -13.86 -12.15
CA VAL A 318 6.30 -13.37 -13.54
C VAL A 318 5.00 -13.82 -14.20
N ARG A 319 4.55 -15.06 -13.98
CA ARG A 319 3.25 -15.54 -14.48
C ARG A 319 2.08 -14.78 -13.86
N ARG A 320 2.11 -14.58 -12.54
CA ARG A 320 1.06 -13.82 -11.82
C ARG A 320 1.03 -12.35 -12.23
N LEU A 321 2.19 -11.74 -12.47
CA LEU A 321 2.32 -10.39 -13.00
C LEU A 321 1.61 -10.26 -14.35
N LYS A 322 1.90 -11.18 -15.30
CA LYS A 322 1.22 -11.19 -16.61
C LYS A 322 -0.31 -11.32 -16.45
N ALA A 323 -0.75 -12.27 -15.64
CA ALA A 323 -2.18 -12.48 -15.38
C ALA A 323 -2.87 -11.25 -14.77
N LEU A 324 -2.22 -10.55 -13.83
CA LEU A 324 -2.75 -9.32 -13.24
C LEU A 324 -2.84 -8.20 -14.28
N LEU A 325 -1.78 -7.99 -15.06
CA LEU A 325 -1.74 -6.96 -16.10
C LEU A 325 -2.80 -7.17 -17.19
N GLU A 326 -3.14 -8.43 -17.48
CA GLU A 326 -4.16 -8.80 -18.48
C GLU A 326 -5.60 -8.71 -17.95
N SER A 327 -5.82 -8.77 -16.63
CA SER A 327 -7.17 -8.94 -16.06
C SER A 327 -7.64 -7.86 -15.08
N LYS A 328 -6.73 -7.03 -14.53
CA LYS A 328 -7.03 -6.09 -13.43
C LYS A 328 -6.87 -4.61 -13.79
N PHE A 329 -6.61 -4.32 -15.05
CA PHE A 329 -6.58 -2.95 -15.57
C PHE A 329 -7.70 -2.74 -16.57
N LEU A 330 -8.39 -1.61 -16.44
CA LEU A 330 -9.31 -1.13 -17.45
C LEU A 330 -8.55 -0.72 -18.70
N TYR A 331 -9.22 -0.65 -19.85
CA TYR A 331 -8.53 -0.40 -21.12
C TYR A 331 -7.86 0.98 -21.19
N ASP A 332 -8.32 1.95 -20.39
CA ASP A 332 -7.68 3.27 -20.24
C ASP A 332 -6.52 3.27 -19.23
N GLY A 333 -6.10 2.10 -18.75
CA GLY A 333 -4.99 1.92 -17.82
C GLY A 333 -5.35 2.16 -16.37
N MET A 334 -6.59 2.49 -16.03
CA MET A 334 -7.00 2.61 -14.64
C MET A 334 -7.00 1.24 -13.94
N TRP A 335 -6.51 1.20 -12.71
CA TRP A 335 -6.66 0.03 -11.84
C TRP A 335 -8.14 -0.22 -11.55
N TYR A 336 -8.60 -1.48 -11.65
CA TYR A 336 -10.03 -1.78 -11.71
C TYR A 336 -10.85 -1.30 -10.50
N GLU A 337 -10.27 -1.18 -9.31
CA GLU A 337 -10.95 -0.63 -8.11
C GLU A 337 -11.34 0.85 -8.26
N GLY A 338 -10.75 1.55 -9.24
CA GLY A 338 -11.13 2.91 -9.62
C GLY A 338 -10.68 4.03 -8.67
N ALA A 339 -10.20 3.70 -7.48
CA ALA A 339 -9.65 4.65 -6.52
C ALA A 339 -8.20 5.06 -6.89
N PRO A 340 -7.90 6.34 -7.18
CA PRO A 340 -6.54 6.82 -7.45
C PRO A 340 -5.47 6.41 -6.43
N SER A 341 -5.79 6.37 -5.13
CA SER A 341 -4.84 5.90 -4.11
C SER A 341 -4.42 4.45 -4.31
N TYR A 342 -5.37 3.57 -4.62
CA TYR A 342 -5.12 2.15 -4.83
C TYR A 342 -4.50 1.88 -6.21
N ALA A 343 -4.85 2.69 -7.22
CA ALA A 343 -4.13 2.70 -8.49
C ALA A 343 -2.65 3.06 -8.29
N ARG A 344 -2.37 4.11 -7.51
CA ARG A 344 -0.99 4.52 -7.19
C ARG A 344 -0.22 3.44 -6.43
N MET A 345 -0.86 2.81 -5.44
CA MET A 345 -0.27 1.71 -4.68
C MET A 345 0.07 0.54 -5.59
N THR A 346 -0.88 0.12 -6.43
CA THR A 346 -0.71 -1.02 -7.34
C THR A 346 0.38 -0.74 -8.37
N VAL A 347 0.32 0.40 -9.07
CA VAL A 347 1.33 0.78 -10.09
C VAL A 347 2.72 0.89 -9.47
N GLY A 348 2.84 1.46 -8.26
CA GLY A 348 4.10 1.52 -7.51
C GLY A 348 4.62 0.14 -7.12
N GLY A 349 3.76 -0.73 -6.60
CA GLY A 349 4.11 -2.12 -6.27
C GLY A 349 4.56 -2.91 -7.49
N LEU A 350 3.84 -2.78 -8.62
CA LEU A 350 4.21 -3.42 -9.88
C LEU A 350 5.54 -2.89 -10.42
N GLN A 351 5.82 -1.58 -10.31
CA GLN A 351 7.16 -1.07 -10.64
C GLN A 351 8.23 -1.71 -9.74
N GLY A 352 7.98 -1.87 -8.44
CA GLY A 352 8.89 -2.56 -7.53
C GLY A 352 9.15 -4.02 -7.94
N VAL A 353 8.15 -4.72 -8.48
CA VAL A 353 8.31 -6.06 -9.06
C VAL A 353 9.23 -6.01 -10.28
N LEU A 354 9.03 -5.06 -11.20
CA LEU A 354 9.90 -4.89 -12.37
C LEU A 354 11.35 -4.59 -11.95
N ASP A 355 11.54 -3.73 -10.96
CA ASP A 355 12.87 -3.34 -10.47
C ASP A 355 13.67 -4.54 -9.94
N VAL A 356 13.03 -5.49 -9.26
CA VAL A 356 13.71 -6.70 -8.75
C VAL A 356 13.87 -7.81 -9.79
N LEU A 357 13.09 -7.77 -10.88
CA LEU A 357 13.21 -8.67 -12.03
C LEU A 357 14.33 -8.24 -12.98
N GLU A 358 14.63 -6.95 -13.04
CA GLU A 358 15.62 -6.39 -13.97
C GLU A 358 16.97 -7.13 -13.91
N GLY A 359 17.48 -7.48 -15.09
CA GLY A 359 18.75 -8.17 -15.27
C GLY A 359 18.79 -9.61 -14.76
N TYR A 360 17.66 -10.18 -14.30
CA TYR A 360 17.62 -11.56 -13.83
C TYR A 360 17.97 -12.54 -14.95
N SER A 361 18.74 -13.58 -14.60
CA SER A 361 19.06 -14.70 -15.48
C SER A 361 18.93 -16.00 -14.70
N ASP A 362 18.30 -17.00 -15.30
CA ASP A 362 18.21 -18.32 -14.71
C ASP A 362 19.61 -18.97 -14.61
N PRO A 363 19.88 -19.82 -13.59
CA PRO A 363 21.08 -20.63 -13.51
C PRO A 363 21.32 -21.44 -14.78
N ALA A 364 22.59 -21.68 -15.12
CA ALA A 364 22.96 -22.38 -16.35
C ALA A 364 22.27 -23.76 -16.44
N GLY A 365 21.63 -24.04 -17.57
CA GLY A 365 20.93 -25.31 -17.82
C GLY A 365 19.53 -25.41 -17.21
N TYR A 366 19.07 -24.41 -16.45
CA TYR A 366 17.68 -24.36 -16.00
C TYR A 366 16.72 -24.11 -17.18
N VAL A 367 15.62 -24.85 -17.15
CA VAL A 367 14.44 -24.70 -18.02
C VAL A 367 13.23 -24.84 -17.10
N ASP A 368 12.30 -23.90 -17.16
CA ASP A 368 11.12 -23.92 -16.30
C ASP A 368 10.27 -25.16 -16.60
N PRO A 369 9.93 -25.98 -15.58
CA PRO A 369 9.19 -27.22 -15.82
C PRO A 369 7.72 -27.00 -16.18
N GLN A 370 7.16 -25.81 -15.93
CA GLN A 370 5.74 -25.53 -16.18
C GLN A 370 5.49 -25.08 -17.61
N ASP A 371 6.37 -24.25 -18.17
CA ASP A 371 6.17 -23.67 -19.52
C ASP A 371 7.39 -23.77 -20.45
N GLY A 372 8.50 -24.34 -19.99
CA GLY A 372 9.73 -24.49 -20.76
C GLY A 372 10.49 -23.19 -20.98
N SER A 373 10.08 -22.09 -20.33
CA SER A 373 10.74 -20.80 -20.47
C SER A 373 12.08 -20.74 -19.75
N ARG A 374 12.90 -19.78 -20.16
CA ARG A 374 14.17 -19.44 -19.55
C ARG A 374 14.37 -17.93 -19.64
N PHE A 375 14.82 -17.32 -18.56
CA PHE A 375 15.16 -15.91 -18.50
C PHE A 375 16.66 -15.69 -18.65
N GLU A 376 17.04 -14.79 -19.55
CA GLU A 376 18.41 -14.35 -19.77
C GLU A 376 18.42 -12.82 -19.85
N GLN A 377 19.11 -12.18 -18.90
CA GLN A 377 19.21 -10.72 -18.79
C GLN A 377 17.86 -10.02 -19.00
N LEU A 378 16.87 -10.41 -18.17
CA LEU A 378 15.49 -9.99 -18.35
C LEU A 378 15.35 -8.46 -18.34
N ASP A 379 14.82 -7.92 -19.44
CA ASP A 379 14.42 -6.51 -19.58
C ASP A 379 12.97 -6.36 -19.09
N ALA A 380 12.81 -5.81 -17.89
CA ALA A 380 11.51 -5.69 -17.25
C ALA A 380 10.64 -4.63 -17.94
N THR A 381 11.21 -3.74 -18.76
CA THR A 381 10.47 -2.69 -19.46
C THR A 381 9.61 -3.24 -20.60
N GLN A 382 9.91 -4.44 -21.09
CA GLN A 382 9.14 -5.09 -22.16
C GLN A 382 7.88 -5.81 -21.65
N ILE A 383 7.68 -5.90 -20.32
CA ILE A 383 6.65 -6.78 -19.75
C ILE A 383 5.22 -6.28 -20.05
N SER A 384 4.93 -4.96 -20.07
CA SER A 384 3.64 -4.48 -20.60
C SER A 384 3.52 -2.97 -20.83
N PRO A 385 2.93 -2.53 -21.97
CA PRO A 385 2.58 -1.12 -22.20
C PRO A 385 1.45 -0.60 -21.29
N ILE A 386 0.65 -1.46 -20.64
CA ILE A 386 -0.48 -1.01 -19.80
C ILE A 386 0.00 -0.19 -18.59
N LEU A 387 1.19 -0.47 -18.06
CA LEU A 387 1.74 0.26 -16.91
C LEU A 387 2.09 1.71 -17.26
N SER A 388 2.59 1.95 -18.47
CA SER A 388 2.83 3.32 -18.93
C SER A 388 1.51 4.09 -19.04
N ARG A 389 0.47 3.45 -19.60
CA ARG A 389 -0.87 4.04 -19.67
C ARG A 389 -1.42 4.32 -18.27
N ALA A 390 -1.29 3.37 -17.34
CA ALA A 390 -1.75 3.51 -15.96
C ALA A 390 -1.13 4.70 -15.23
N ARG A 391 0.17 4.95 -15.44
CA ARG A 391 0.84 6.16 -14.89
C ARG A 391 0.25 7.43 -15.45
N THR A 392 0.11 7.51 -16.77
CA THR A 392 -0.44 8.70 -17.43
C THR A 392 -1.87 8.99 -16.95
N THR A 393 -2.72 7.96 -16.84
CA THR A 393 -4.10 8.12 -16.35
C THR A 393 -4.14 8.57 -14.89
N LEU A 394 -3.27 8.02 -14.03
CA LEU A 394 -3.17 8.45 -12.64
C LEU A 394 -2.68 9.90 -12.51
N GLU A 395 -1.71 10.33 -13.34
CA GLU A 395 -1.21 11.70 -13.38
C GLU A 395 -2.27 12.72 -13.83
N GLN A 396 -3.31 12.28 -14.54
CA GLN A 396 -4.47 13.13 -14.89
C GLN A 396 -5.42 13.32 -13.69
N MET A 397 -5.57 12.32 -12.82
CA MET A 397 -6.46 12.37 -11.66
C MET A 397 -5.83 13.09 -10.46
N VAL A 398 -5.42 14.33 -10.69
CA VAL A 398 -4.74 15.19 -9.71
C VAL A 398 -5.40 16.57 -9.65
N LEU A 399 -5.74 16.98 -8.43
CA LEU A 399 -6.24 18.33 -8.13
C LEU A 399 -5.11 19.36 -8.27
N PRO A 400 -5.40 20.65 -8.51
CA PRO A 400 -4.37 21.67 -8.69
C PRO A 400 -3.42 21.89 -7.51
N ASN A 401 -3.81 21.51 -6.30
CA ASN A 401 -2.94 21.52 -5.13
C ASN A 401 -2.02 20.28 -5.03
N GLY A 402 -2.09 19.35 -5.99
CA GLY A 402 -1.29 18.13 -6.06
C GLY A 402 -1.92 16.92 -5.34
N ARG A 403 -3.06 17.06 -4.64
CA ARG A 403 -3.80 15.90 -4.12
C ARG A 403 -4.33 15.04 -5.26
N LEU A 404 -4.43 13.74 -5.04
CA LEU A 404 -5.19 12.88 -5.95
C LEU A 404 -6.67 13.27 -5.87
N VAL A 405 -7.40 13.14 -6.98
CA VAL A 405 -8.85 13.36 -6.99
C VAL A 405 -9.50 12.31 -6.07
N PRO A 406 -10.29 12.70 -5.06
CA PRO A 406 -10.83 11.79 -4.05
C PRO A 406 -12.01 10.97 -4.59
N VAL A 407 -11.78 10.17 -5.62
CA VAL A 407 -12.73 9.17 -6.10
C VAL A 407 -12.60 7.92 -5.25
N HIS A 408 -13.74 7.43 -4.74
CA HIS A 408 -13.82 6.22 -3.93
C HIS A 408 -12.87 6.27 -2.71
N ASP A 409 -12.29 5.13 -2.32
CA ASP A 409 -11.34 5.01 -1.21
C ASP A 409 -9.96 5.66 -1.52
N THR A 410 -9.94 6.96 -1.82
CA THR A 410 -8.73 7.76 -2.04
C THR A 410 -8.40 8.58 -0.81
N TRP A 411 -7.15 8.47 -0.37
CA TRP A 411 -6.63 9.12 0.84
C TRP A 411 -6.44 10.63 0.64
N ALA A 412 -6.88 11.42 1.61
CA ALA A 412 -6.68 12.87 1.61
C ALA A 412 -5.21 13.28 1.58
N GLU A 413 -4.32 12.52 2.24
CA GLU A 413 -2.88 12.79 2.25
C GLU A 413 -2.14 12.34 0.99
N ASN A 414 -2.79 11.64 0.06
CA ASN A 414 -2.14 11.16 -1.15
C ASN A 414 -1.98 12.30 -2.16
N ARG A 415 -0.71 12.64 -2.43
CA ARG A 415 -0.33 13.78 -3.24
C ARG A 415 0.82 13.44 -4.17
N LEU A 416 0.91 14.14 -5.30
CA LEU A 416 2.13 14.25 -6.10
C LEU A 416 3.01 15.38 -5.55
N ASN A 417 4.30 15.33 -5.88
CA ASN A 417 5.30 16.30 -5.39
C ASN A 417 5.04 17.74 -5.85
N ARG A 418 4.21 17.95 -6.88
CA ARG A 418 3.84 19.26 -7.43
C ARG A 418 2.37 19.26 -7.83
N GLY A 419 1.71 20.41 -7.68
CA GLY A 419 0.38 20.66 -8.23
C GLY A 419 0.41 20.83 -9.75
N THR A 420 -0.77 20.89 -10.37
CA THR A 420 -0.88 21.10 -11.82
C THR A 420 -0.60 22.54 -12.19
N GLU A 421 0.04 22.76 -13.34
CA GLU A 421 0.31 24.12 -13.86
C GLU A 421 -0.92 24.72 -14.54
N ALA A 422 -1.75 23.87 -15.17
CA ALA A 422 -3.00 24.23 -15.81
C ALA A 422 -3.99 23.07 -15.76
N THR A 423 -5.29 23.40 -15.65
CA THR A 423 -6.36 22.42 -15.83
C THR A 423 -6.58 22.21 -17.32
N LYS A 424 -6.59 20.94 -17.73
CA LYS A 424 -7.06 20.52 -19.05
C LYS A 424 -8.23 19.55 -18.83
N PRO A 425 -9.35 19.72 -19.55
CA PRO A 425 -10.46 18.77 -19.44
C PRO A 425 -10.04 17.40 -19.98
N TYR A 426 -10.58 16.34 -19.39
CA TYR A 426 -10.26 14.97 -19.79
C TYR A 426 -11.41 13.99 -19.49
N LEU A 427 -11.38 12.85 -20.18
CA LEU A 427 -12.30 11.73 -19.99
C LEU A 427 -11.48 10.46 -19.73
N ILE A 428 -11.84 9.72 -18.69
CA ILE A 428 -11.35 8.38 -18.37
C ILE A 428 -12.55 7.44 -18.55
N PRO A 429 -12.83 6.99 -19.78
CA PRO A 429 -14.12 6.44 -20.15
C PRO A 429 -14.40 5.06 -19.56
N ALA A 430 -13.37 4.22 -19.35
CA ALA A 430 -13.54 2.89 -18.80
C ALA A 430 -13.76 2.94 -17.28
N LEU A 431 -13.03 3.81 -16.58
CA LEU A 431 -13.35 4.13 -15.19
C LEU A 431 -14.77 4.67 -15.09
N GLY A 432 -15.13 5.57 -16.00
CA GLY A 432 -16.35 6.35 -15.92
C GLY A 432 -16.13 7.62 -15.12
N HIS A 433 -15.21 8.45 -15.58
CA HIS A 433 -14.89 9.72 -14.92
C HIS A 433 -14.56 10.79 -15.96
N ALA A 434 -15.02 12.02 -15.73
CA ALA A 434 -14.64 13.17 -16.53
C ALA A 434 -14.28 14.36 -15.64
N CYS A 435 -13.32 15.15 -16.13
CA CYS A 435 -12.98 16.46 -15.58
C CYS A 435 -13.26 17.52 -16.64
N LEU A 436 -14.06 18.52 -16.28
CA LEU A 436 -14.35 19.72 -17.04
C LEU A 436 -13.68 20.92 -16.35
N GLY A 437 -13.41 21.98 -17.10
CA GLY A 437 -12.87 23.23 -16.61
C GLY A 437 -11.65 23.70 -17.38
N GLY A 438 -10.83 24.50 -16.70
CA GLY A 438 -9.69 25.15 -17.33
C GLY A 438 -9.00 26.15 -16.40
N GLY A 439 -8.13 26.97 -16.98
CA GLY A 439 -7.34 27.97 -16.26
C GLY A 439 -5.93 27.48 -15.90
N SER A 440 -5.12 28.40 -15.39
CA SER A 440 -3.71 28.20 -15.06
C SER A 440 -3.35 28.83 -13.72
N GLY A 441 -2.35 28.27 -13.04
CA GLY A 441 -1.92 28.77 -11.73
C GLY A 441 -3.06 28.78 -10.71
N ALA A 442 -3.28 29.91 -10.04
CA ALA A 442 -4.34 30.05 -9.03
C ALA A 442 -5.77 30.05 -9.60
N ASN A 443 -5.94 30.29 -10.91
CA ASN A 443 -7.24 30.38 -11.58
C ASN A 443 -7.72 29.04 -12.15
N GLN A 444 -7.13 27.93 -11.71
CA GLN A 444 -7.55 26.59 -12.11
C GLN A 444 -8.90 26.27 -11.48
N THR A 445 -9.83 25.82 -12.32
CA THR A 445 -11.13 25.27 -11.91
C THR A 445 -11.28 23.89 -12.50
N GLN A 446 -11.66 22.91 -11.69
CA GLN A 446 -11.96 21.55 -12.10
C GLN A 446 -13.34 21.14 -11.57
N PHE A 447 -14.20 20.66 -12.47
CA PHE A 447 -15.45 20.00 -12.13
C PHE A 447 -15.32 18.54 -12.52
N HIS A 448 -15.43 17.64 -11.54
CA HIS A 448 -15.32 16.21 -11.75
C HIS A 448 -16.69 15.56 -11.64
N LEU A 449 -17.01 14.68 -12.60
CA LEU A 449 -18.18 13.83 -12.55
C LEU A 449 -17.73 12.37 -12.65
N THR A 450 -18.15 11.57 -11.68
CA THR A 450 -17.81 10.14 -11.58
C THR A 450 -19.06 9.28 -11.74
N TRP A 451 -18.96 8.22 -12.51
CA TRP A 451 -19.99 7.18 -12.68
C TRP A 451 -19.37 5.78 -12.65
N SER A 452 -18.38 5.58 -11.79
CA SER A 452 -17.73 4.28 -11.52
C SER A 452 -18.37 3.57 -10.33
N GLY A 453 -18.23 2.24 -10.23
CA GLY A 453 -18.70 1.45 -9.09
C GLY A 453 -18.68 -0.06 -9.31
N GLY A 454 -18.59 -0.84 -8.24
CA GLY A 454 -18.69 -2.31 -8.29
C GLY A 454 -17.39 -3.11 -8.20
N TYR A 455 -16.23 -2.48 -8.01
CA TYR A 455 -14.95 -3.14 -8.27
C TYR A 455 -13.99 -3.21 -7.07
N GLY A 456 -14.52 -3.12 -5.84
CA GLY A 456 -13.72 -3.10 -4.62
C GLY A 456 -13.22 -1.69 -4.31
N HIS A 457 -13.10 -1.35 -3.02
CA HIS A 457 -12.72 0.00 -2.58
C HIS A 457 -13.62 1.14 -3.10
N SER A 458 -14.78 0.81 -3.70
CA SER A 458 -15.75 1.77 -4.25
C SER A 458 -16.57 2.42 -3.13
N HIS A 459 -17.24 3.54 -3.45
CA HIS A 459 -18.25 4.19 -2.63
C HIS A 459 -19.63 4.09 -3.30
N ALA A 460 -20.71 4.47 -2.59
CA ALA A 460 -22.08 4.52 -3.12
C ALA A 460 -22.33 5.89 -3.81
N ASP A 461 -21.46 6.26 -4.74
CA ASP A 461 -21.21 7.65 -5.18
C ASP A 461 -21.44 7.89 -6.68
N ASN A 462 -22.24 7.05 -7.34
CA ASN A 462 -22.50 7.20 -8.77
C ASN A 462 -23.16 8.58 -9.04
N LEU A 463 -22.64 9.26 -10.05
CA LEU A 463 -22.93 10.64 -10.43
C LEU A 463 -22.55 11.71 -9.40
N SER A 464 -21.65 11.41 -8.45
CA SER A 464 -21.09 12.41 -7.53
C SER A 464 -20.29 13.50 -8.28
N LEU A 465 -20.44 14.74 -7.80
CA LEU A 465 -19.72 15.92 -8.29
C LEU A 465 -18.62 16.33 -7.32
N LEU A 466 -17.45 16.67 -7.85
CA LEU A 466 -16.44 17.40 -7.08
C LEU A 466 -16.10 18.70 -7.80
N LEU A 467 -15.93 19.78 -7.03
CA LEU A 467 -15.52 21.08 -7.55
C LEU A 467 -14.26 21.53 -6.84
N PHE A 468 -13.19 21.71 -7.62
CA PHE A 468 -12.00 22.43 -7.19
C PHE A 468 -11.98 23.82 -7.82
N ALA A 469 -11.87 24.86 -7.01
CA ALA A 469 -11.67 26.24 -7.47
C ALA A 469 -10.96 27.04 -6.38
N GLN A 470 -10.32 28.17 -6.75
CA GLN A 470 -9.69 29.07 -5.77
C GLN A 470 -8.67 28.36 -4.85
N GLY A 471 -7.97 27.35 -5.39
CA GLY A 471 -6.90 26.62 -4.69
C GLY A 471 -7.36 25.51 -3.73
N ARG A 472 -8.65 25.15 -3.71
CA ARG A 472 -9.22 24.15 -2.79
C ARG A 472 -10.49 23.53 -3.35
N GLU A 473 -10.96 22.48 -2.70
CA GLU A 473 -12.24 21.85 -2.97
C GLU A 473 -13.36 22.74 -2.42
N MET A 474 -14.28 23.16 -3.28
CA MET A 474 -15.49 23.92 -2.94
C MET A 474 -16.70 23.01 -2.78
N LEU A 475 -16.70 21.88 -3.50
CA LEU A 475 -17.57 20.74 -3.25
C LEU A 475 -16.67 19.54 -3.05
N SER A 476 -16.57 19.07 -1.80
CA SER A 476 -15.58 18.07 -1.39
C SER A 476 -16.14 16.66 -1.42
N ASP A 477 -15.22 15.70 -1.49
CA ASP A 477 -15.45 14.31 -1.11
C ASP A 477 -14.54 13.96 0.07
N LEU A 478 -15.01 13.13 1.00
CA LEU A 478 -14.23 12.73 2.18
C LEU A 478 -13.21 11.65 1.84
N GLY A 479 -13.42 10.90 0.76
CA GLY A 479 -12.55 9.80 0.35
C GLY A 479 -12.40 8.74 1.44
N TYR A 480 -11.19 8.21 1.59
CA TYR A 480 -10.92 7.10 2.51
C TYR A 480 -10.79 7.52 3.97
N SER A 481 -11.46 6.79 4.86
CA SER A 481 -11.30 6.91 6.31
C SER A 481 -11.09 5.54 6.98
N HIS A 482 -10.16 5.49 7.93
CA HIS A 482 -9.93 4.37 8.86
C HIS A 482 -10.52 4.64 10.26
N THR A 483 -11.54 5.49 10.34
CA THR A 483 -12.28 5.77 11.58
C THR A 483 -13.45 4.82 11.75
N ALA A 484 -14.05 4.81 12.95
CA ALA A 484 -15.31 4.11 13.21
C ALA A 484 -16.47 4.60 12.31
N TYR A 485 -16.35 5.78 11.70
CA TYR A 485 -17.36 6.40 10.84
C TYR A 485 -17.17 6.10 9.36
N ARG A 486 -16.35 5.10 9.01
CA ARG A 486 -16.15 4.67 7.62
C ARG A 486 -17.46 4.33 6.89
N SER A 487 -18.47 3.81 7.61
CA SER A 487 -19.79 3.57 7.01
C SER A 487 -20.44 4.84 6.45
N TRP A 488 -20.21 6.00 7.09
CA TRP A 488 -20.68 7.29 6.59
C TRP A 488 -19.97 7.68 5.30
N THR A 489 -18.63 7.58 5.24
CA THR A 489 -17.88 7.97 4.04
C THR A 489 -18.21 7.12 2.82
N LEU A 490 -18.79 5.92 3.00
CA LEU A 490 -19.26 5.07 1.90
C LEU A 490 -20.70 5.37 1.46
N ALA A 491 -21.51 6.02 2.29
CA ALA A 491 -22.94 6.21 2.06
C ALA A 491 -23.23 7.27 0.99
N THR A 492 -24.27 7.10 0.19
CA THR A 492 -24.65 8.04 -0.88
C THR A 492 -24.90 9.44 -0.36
N ALA A 493 -25.48 9.57 0.84
CA ALA A 493 -25.72 10.87 1.48
C ALA A 493 -24.44 11.65 1.82
N ALA A 494 -23.28 11.00 1.90
CA ALA A 494 -21.98 11.65 2.10
C ALA A 494 -21.36 12.21 0.81
N HIS A 495 -22.03 12.06 -0.34
CA HIS A 495 -21.53 12.44 -1.65
C HIS A 495 -22.41 13.53 -2.29
N ASN A 496 -21.86 14.25 -3.26
CA ASN A 496 -22.56 15.35 -3.94
C ASN A 496 -23.48 14.83 -5.05
N THR A 497 -24.52 14.08 -4.67
CA THR A 497 -25.44 13.39 -5.58
C THR A 497 -26.86 13.32 -5.01
N VAL A 498 -27.80 12.71 -5.72
CA VAL A 498 -29.20 12.57 -5.27
C VAL A 498 -29.44 11.26 -4.53
N VAL A 499 -30.05 11.31 -3.35
CA VAL A 499 -30.53 10.14 -2.60
C VAL A 499 -32.01 9.91 -2.91
N ILE A 500 -32.42 8.65 -3.12
CA ILE A 500 -33.82 8.28 -3.35
C ILE A 500 -34.36 7.55 -2.13
N ASP A 501 -35.46 8.06 -1.55
CA ASP A 501 -36.16 7.46 -0.41
C ASP A 501 -35.25 7.17 0.81
N GLY A 502 -34.20 7.98 1.01
CA GLY A 502 -33.22 7.79 2.09
C GLY A 502 -32.34 6.54 1.96
N GLN A 503 -32.34 5.87 0.80
CA GLN A 503 -31.61 4.63 0.58
C GLN A 503 -30.24 4.90 -0.06
N ASN A 504 -29.22 4.13 0.35
CA ASN A 504 -27.95 4.12 -0.35
C ASN A 504 -28.11 3.48 -1.73
N GLN A 505 -27.32 3.97 -2.68
CA GLN A 505 -27.04 3.26 -3.91
C GLN A 505 -26.43 1.88 -3.64
N SER A 506 -26.69 0.93 -4.53
CA SER A 506 -25.97 -0.34 -4.58
C SER A 506 -24.50 -0.11 -4.89
N MET A 507 -23.65 -0.69 -4.05
CA MET A 507 -22.20 -0.73 -4.27
C MET A 507 -21.79 -1.63 -5.44
N GLY A 508 -22.69 -2.50 -5.89
CA GLY A 508 -22.43 -3.51 -6.92
C GLY A 508 -21.36 -4.53 -6.52
N GLY A 509 -20.87 -5.25 -7.52
CA GLY A 509 -19.74 -6.18 -7.42
C GLY A 509 -19.22 -6.53 -8.80
N VAL A 510 -18.09 -7.23 -8.89
CA VAL A 510 -17.44 -7.54 -10.19
C VAL A 510 -18.39 -8.24 -11.17
N GLN A 511 -19.32 -9.06 -10.67
CA GLN A 511 -20.31 -9.78 -11.48
C GLN A 511 -21.59 -8.96 -11.76
N SER A 512 -21.84 -7.91 -11.00
CA SER A 512 -23.02 -7.05 -11.10
C SER A 512 -22.63 -5.61 -10.74
N PRO A 513 -21.85 -4.93 -11.60
CA PRO A 513 -21.27 -3.64 -11.26
C PRO A 513 -22.33 -2.53 -11.28
N SER A 514 -22.15 -1.54 -10.41
CA SER A 514 -23.05 -0.40 -10.25
C SER A 514 -22.63 0.83 -11.05
N ASP A 515 -21.62 0.70 -11.93
CA ASP A 515 -21.13 1.76 -12.79
C ASP A 515 -22.23 2.35 -13.70
N GLY A 516 -22.04 3.58 -14.14
CA GLY A 516 -22.98 4.28 -15.01
C GLY A 516 -22.73 4.04 -16.49
N ARG A 517 -23.34 4.87 -17.33
CA ARG A 517 -23.15 4.91 -18.77
C ARG A 517 -23.03 6.35 -19.24
N LEU A 518 -21.95 6.66 -19.94
CA LEU A 518 -21.77 7.94 -20.62
C LEU A 518 -22.83 8.11 -21.73
N LEU A 519 -23.54 9.24 -21.73
CA LEU A 519 -24.56 9.57 -22.72
C LEU A 519 -24.09 10.67 -23.68
N LEU A 520 -23.36 11.67 -23.16
CA LEU A 520 -22.85 12.81 -23.92
C LEU A 520 -21.51 13.27 -23.31
N CYS A 521 -20.56 13.64 -24.16
CA CYS A 521 -19.30 14.24 -23.75
C CYS A 521 -18.80 15.21 -24.83
N GLU A 522 -18.66 16.49 -24.47
CA GLU A 522 -18.00 17.53 -25.27
C GLU A 522 -17.04 18.29 -24.35
N LEU A 523 -15.74 18.15 -24.60
CA LEU A 523 -14.67 18.71 -23.77
C LEU A 523 -13.71 19.62 -24.55
N GLN A 524 -13.84 19.68 -25.88
CA GLN A 524 -12.91 20.38 -26.76
C GLN A 524 -13.25 21.85 -26.92
N ASP A 525 -14.53 22.21 -26.80
CA ASP A 525 -14.92 23.61 -26.84
C ASP A 525 -14.40 24.36 -25.59
N PRO A 526 -13.62 25.45 -25.78
CA PRO A 526 -12.99 26.16 -24.67
C PRO A 526 -13.97 27.03 -23.87
N GLN A 527 -15.15 27.33 -24.42
CA GLN A 527 -16.16 28.18 -23.79
C GLN A 527 -17.24 27.34 -23.10
N VAL A 528 -17.67 26.22 -23.68
CA VAL A 528 -18.75 25.39 -23.14
C VAL A 528 -18.38 23.91 -23.20
N GLN A 529 -18.28 23.27 -22.04
CA GLN A 529 -18.02 21.84 -21.94
C GLN A 529 -19.22 21.13 -21.31
N VAL A 530 -19.51 19.90 -21.75
CA VAL A 530 -20.70 19.15 -21.33
C VAL A 530 -20.36 17.68 -21.09
N VAL A 531 -20.85 17.13 -19.97
CA VAL A 531 -20.90 15.69 -19.75
C VAL A 531 -22.30 15.31 -19.25
N SER A 532 -22.86 14.25 -19.82
CA SER A 532 -24.10 13.62 -19.34
C SER A 532 -23.88 12.14 -19.14
N ALA A 533 -24.28 11.62 -17.98
CA ALA A 533 -24.16 10.21 -17.64
C ALA A 533 -25.42 9.69 -16.94
N ASP A 534 -25.77 8.44 -17.23
CA ASP A 534 -26.81 7.68 -16.54
C ASP A 534 -26.17 6.80 -15.44
N GLY A 535 -26.73 6.83 -14.23
CA GLY A 535 -26.31 6.02 -13.09
C GLY A 535 -27.42 5.11 -12.57
N SER A 536 -28.43 4.81 -13.39
CA SER A 536 -29.64 4.08 -12.96
C SER A 536 -29.35 2.69 -12.39
N ARG A 537 -28.25 2.05 -12.80
CA ARG A 537 -27.77 0.76 -12.25
C ARG A 537 -27.50 0.82 -10.75
N ALA A 538 -27.13 1.98 -10.21
CA ALA A 538 -26.86 2.14 -8.80
C ALA A 538 -28.15 2.08 -7.94
N TYR A 539 -29.33 2.25 -8.54
CA TYR A 539 -30.64 2.15 -7.89
C TYR A 539 -31.54 1.14 -8.61
N GLU A 540 -31.00 -0.05 -8.90
CA GLU A 540 -31.75 -1.10 -9.58
C GLU A 540 -33.10 -1.38 -8.89
N GLY A 541 -34.19 -1.37 -9.67
CA GLY A 541 -35.55 -1.57 -9.18
C GLY A 541 -36.21 -0.34 -8.54
N LEU A 542 -35.46 0.69 -8.17
CA LEU A 542 -35.97 1.92 -7.55
C LEU A 542 -36.04 3.09 -8.54
N ALA A 543 -34.96 3.35 -9.28
CA ALA A 543 -34.89 4.43 -10.26
C ALA A 543 -35.20 3.94 -11.68
N LYS A 544 -36.12 4.63 -12.37
CA LYS A 544 -36.34 4.51 -13.83
C LYS A 544 -35.42 5.44 -14.62
N THR A 545 -35.14 6.62 -14.04
CA THR A 545 -34.17 7.59 -14.57
C THR A 545 -33.32 8.05 -13.40
N TYR A 546 -32.01 8.05 -13.59
CA TYR A 546 -31.06 8.64 -12.67
C TYR A 546 -29.90 9.17 -13.50
N ARG A 547 -30.04 10.39 -14.02
CA ARG A 547 -29.14 10.98 -15.01
C ARG A 547 -28.68 12.35 -14.53
N ARG A 548 -27.39 12.63 -14.67
CA ARG A 548 -26.82 13.95 -14.41
C ARG A 548 -26.19 14.52 -15.66
N THR A 549 -26.49 15.79 -15.95
CA THR A 549 -25.88 16.57 -17.02
C THR A 549 -25.23 17.81 -16.44
N LEU A 550 -23.92 17.92 -16.63
CA LEU A 550 -23.10 19.01 -16.15
C LEU A 550 -22.59 19.82 -17.34
N VAL A 551 -22.92 21.11 -17.38
CA VAL A 551 -22.48 22.06 -18.40
C VAL A 551 -21.59 23.11 -17.74
N VAL A 552 -20.31 23.14 -18.07
CA VAL A 552 -19.35 24.12 -17.55
C VAL A 552 -19.15 25.22 -18.58
N VAL A 553 -19.33 26.47 -18.15
CA VAL A 553 -19.21 27.66 -19.01
C VAL A 553 -18.07 28.55 -18.53
N ASP A 554 -17.17 28.90 -19.44
CA ASP A 554 -16.18 29.96 -19.25
C ASP A 554 -16.85 31.33 -19.40
N ALA A 555 -16.99 32.04 -18.27
CA ALA A 555 -17.56 33.37 -18.21
C ALA A 555 -16.51 34.48 -18.49
N GLY A 556 -15.27 34.10 -18.78
CA GLY A 556 -14.14 35.00 -18.94
C GLY A 556 -13.49 35.39 -17.60
N GLN A 557 -12.36 36.08 -17.67
CA GLN A 557 -11.61 36.60 -16.50
C GLN A 557 -11.23 35.53 -15.45
N GLY A 558 -11.06 34.28 -15.88
CA GLY A 558 -10.75 33.16 -14.98
C GLY A 558 -11.94 32.68 -14.14
N GLN A 559 -13.15 33.15 -14.44
CA GLN A 559 -14.38 32.72 -13.76
C GLN A 559 -15.10 31.66 -14.60
N ARG A 560 -15.54 30.60 -13.94
CA ARG A 560 -16.34 29.52 -14.53
C ARG A 560 -17.52 29.22 -13.63
N TYR A 561 -18.65 28.90 -14.23
CA TYR A 561 -19.80 28.37 -13.51
C TYR A 561 -20.26 27.08 -14.18
N ALA A 562 -21.02 26.28 -13.43
CA ALA A 562 -21.67 25.09 -13.96
C ALA A 562 -23.18 25.24 -13.91
N VAL A 563 -23.85 24.73 -14.94
CA VAL A 563 -25.26 24.39 -14.91
C VAL A 563 -25.34 22.89 -14.68
N ASP A 564 -25.93 22.51 -13.56
CA ASP A 564 -26.07 21.11 -13.16
C ASP A 564 -27.54 20.70 -13.18
N VAL A 565 -27.85 19.68 -13.97
CA VAL A 565 -29.20 19.17 -14.19
C VAL A 565 -29.24 17.70 -13.81
N PHE A 566 -30.00 17.36 -12.78
CA PHE A 566 -30.19 15.99 -12.32
C PHE A 566 -31.63 15.54 -12.59
N ASP A 567 -31.80 14.62 -13.53
CA ASP A 567 -33.09 14.02 -13.88
C ASP A 567 -33.30 12.74 -13.07
N VAL A 568 -34.32 12.72 -12.22
CA VAL A 568 -34.67 11.56 -11.40
C VAL A 568 -36.14 11.19 -11.60
N LEU A 569 -36.39 9.91 -11.84
CA LEU A 569 -37.73 9.32 -11.92
C LEU A 569 -37.73 7.97 -11.20
N GLY A 570 -38.67 7.76 -10.28
CA GLY A 570 -38.68 6.61 -9.36
C GLY A 570 -38.56 7.08 -7.91
N GLY A 571 -38.94 6.23 -6.95
CA GLY A 571 -39.08 6.62 -5.54
C GLY A 571 -40.12 7.72 -5.30
N GLN A 572 -40.15 8.25 -4.08
CA GLN A 572 -41.06 9.30 -3.61
C GLN A 572 -40.33 10.58 -3.19
N THR A 573 -39.18 10.45 -2.53
CA THR A 573 -38.37 11.57 -2.04
C THR A 573 -37.02 11.59 -2.75
N HIS A 574 -36.60 12.78 -3.19
CA HIS A 574 -35.30 13.02 -3.83
C HIS A 574 -34.54 14.08 -3.05
N ASP A 575 -33.54 13.66 -2.29
CA ASP A 575 -32.69 14.55 -1.50
C ASP A 575 -31.42 14.85 -2.28
N TYR A 576 -31.18 16.12 -2.62
CA TYR A 576 -29.99 16.53 -3.36
C TYR A 576 -28.92 17.07 -2.41
N PHE A 577 -27.84 16.31 -2.22
CA PHE A 577 -26.75 16.66 -1.31
C PHE A 577 -25.64 17.45 -2.00
N LEU A 578 -25.17 18.50 -1.32
CA LEU A 578 -24.00 19.29 -1.68
C LEU A 578 -23.18 19.59 -0.40
N HIS A 579 -21.99 19.01 -0.33
CA HIS A 579 -21.03 19.13 0.75
C HIS A 579 -20.00 20.18 0.38
N GLY A 580 -19.90 21.25 1.18
CA GLY A 580 -18.92 22.33 0.97
C GLY A 580 -17.48 21.89 1.23
N ASP A 581 -16.59 22.88 1.36
CA ASP A 581 -15.19 22.65 1.72
C ASP A 581 -15.10 21.87 3.05
N ALA A 582 -14.44 20.70 3.01
CA ALA A 582 -14.27 19.83 4.17
C ALA A 582 -13.15 20.29 5.12
N ASP A 583 -12.26 21.18 4.67
CA ASP A 583 -11.07 21.62 5.40
C ASP A 583 -11.23 23.01 6.04
N GLN A 584 -12.13 23.84 5.51
CA GLN A 584 -12.28 25.24 5.93
C GLN A 584 -13.75 25.66 6.04
N PRO A 585 -14.13 26.50 7.02
CA PRO A 585 -15.46 27.09 7.06
C PRO A 585 -15.76 27.91 5.80
N THR A 586 -16.92 27.67 5.18
CA THR A 586 -17.40 28.41 4.00
C THR A 586 -18.78 29.01 4.23
N SER A 587 -19.06 30.12 3.55
CA SER A 587 -20.39 30.73 3.50
C SER A 587 -21.00 30.51 2.12
N LEU A 588 -22.27 30.07 2.08
CA LEU A 588 -23.05 29.94 0.86
C LEU A 588 -24.06 31.09 0.76
N THR A 589 -24.16 31.68 -0.43
CA THR A 589 -25.25 32.59 -0.78
C THR A 589 -26.12 31.92 -1.83
N THR A 590 -27.43 31.87 -1.59
CA THR A 590 -28.38 31.28 -2.54
C THR A 590 -29.65 32.13 -2.62
N THR A 591 -30.31 32.07 -3.78
CA THR A 591 -31.65 32.64 -3.98
C THR A 591 -32.76 31.70 -3.51
N LEU A 592 -32.42 30.43 -3.21
CA LEU A 592 -33.35 29.46 -2.67
C LEU A 592 -33.61 29.72 -1.18
N PRO A 593 -34.85 29.55 -0.71
CA PRO A 593 -35.13 29.57 0.71
C PRO A 593 -34.48 28.36 1.39
N LEU A 594 -33.59 28.59 2.35
CA LEU A 594 -32.97 27.55 3.16
C LEU A 594 -33.50 27.59 4.59
N ALA A 595 -33.64 26.42 5.20
CA ALA A 595 -33.90 26.26 6.62
C ALA A 595 -32.85 25.31 7.22
N PRO A 596 -32.37 25.57 8.44
CA PRO A 596 -31.43 24.67 9.09
C PRO A 596 -32.10 23.32 9.35
N LEU A 597 -31.37 22.24 9.08
CA LEU A 597 -31.75 20.88 9.44
C LEU A 597 -30.86 20.42 10.61
N ALA A 598 -31.47 19.90 11.67
CA ALA A 598 -30.73 19.52 12.88
C ALA A 598 -29.89 18.24 12.68
N THR A 599 -30.33 17.34 11.81
CA THR A 599 -29.65 16.09 11.47
C THR A 599 -29.92 15.74 10.02
N LEU A 600 -28.94 15.11 9.35
CA LEU A 600 -29.10 14.54 8.00
C LEU A 600 -29.74 13.14 8.05
N LEU A 601 -29.94 12.57 9.24
CA LEU A 601 -30.58 11.27 9.41
C LEU A 601 -32.11 11.40 9.34
N PRO A 602 -32.80 10.39 8.78
CA PRO A 602 -34.26 10.35 8.83
C PRO A 602 -34.78 10.34 10.27
N PRO A 603 -36.03 10.79 10.51
CA PRO A 603 -36.67 10.68 11.82
C PRO A 603 -36.65 9.23 12.35
N GLY A 604 -36.23 9.04 13.62
CA GLY A 604 -36.17 7.73 14.29
C GLY A 604 -34.81 7.02 14.23
N PHE A 605 -33.76 7.71 13.77
CA PHE A 605 -32.37 7.25 13.77
C PHE A 605 -31.50 7.97 14.83
N ASP A 606 -32.12 8.53 15.88
CA ASP A 606 -31.47 9.23 17.00
C ASP A 606 -30.85 8.32 18.07
#